data_AF-A0A967HYC2-F1
#
_entry.id   AF-A0A967HYC2-F1
#
_cell.length_a   1.000
_cell.length_b   1.000
_cell.length_c   1.000
_cell.angle_alpha   90.00
_cell.angle_beta   90.00
_cell.angle_gamma   90.00
#
_symmetry.space_group_name_H-M   'P 1'
#
loop_
_entity.id
_entity.type
_entity.pdbx_description
1 polymer ?
#
loop_
_entity_poly.entity_id
_entity_poly.type
_entity_poly.pdbx_seq_one_letter_code
_entity_poly.pdbx_strand_id
1 'polypeptide(L)' 'SSTKRLLEAVRLYHLMDRPKIVISGGSGNPFVQVTESALMRELLQDLGIPGKRIVIEGKSRNTFENAKAIQQL' A
#
# COMPACT_ATOMS: atom_id res chain seq x y z
N SER A 1 -13.33 -9.31 -2.47
CA SER A 1 -12.83 -8.82 -1.18
C SER A 1 -11.32 -8.59 -1.27
N SER A 2 -10.80 -7.53 -0.64
CA SER A 2 -9.38 -7.13 -0.65
C SER A 2 -8.45 -8.24 -0.13
N THR A 3 -8.86 -9.03 0.87
CA THR A 3 -8.09 -10.16 1.41
C THR A 3 -7.81 -11.24 0.37
N LYS A 4 -8.79 -11.58 -0.47
CA LYS A 4 -8.59 -12.60 -1.54
C LYS A 4 -7.53 -12.15 -2.55
N ARG A 5 -7.50 -10.86 -2.89
CA ARG A 5 -6.49 -10.29 -3.80
C ARG A 5 -5.10 -10.31 -3.18
N LEU A 6 -5.01 -10.04 -1.88
CA LEU A 6 -3.74 -10.07 -1.15
C LEU A 6 -3.15 -11.49 -1.09
N LEU A 7 -3.97 -12.48 -0.73
CA LEU A 7 -3.55 -13.88 -0.72
C LEU A 7 -3.14 -14.38 -2.11
N GLU A 8 -3.87 -13.97 -3.14
CA GLU A 8 -3.53 -14.29 -4.53
C GLU A 8 -2.20 -13.64 -4.95
N ALA A 9 -1.93 -12.40 -4.52
CA ALA A 9 -0.64 -11.75 -4.76
C ALA A 9 0.53 -12.52 -4.12
N VAL A 10 0.34 -13.07 -2.91
CA VAL A 10 1.34 -13.93 -2.25
C VAL A 10 1.52 -15.24 -3.03
N ARG A 11 0.43 -15.88 -3.45
CA ARG A 11 0.49 -17.09 -4.26
C ARG A 11 1.27 -16.87 -5.56
N LEU A 12 0.95 -15.81 -6.29
CA LEU A 12 1.62 -15.45 -7.54
C LEU A 12 3.08 -15.05 -7.33
N TYR A 13 3.40 -14.38 -6.22
CA TYR A 13 4.79 -14.04 -5.88
C TYR A 13 5.68 -15.29 -5.80
N HIS A 14 5.18 -16.36 -5.19
CA HIS A 14 5.92 -17.61 -5.05
C HIS A 14 5.93 -18.49 -6.31
N LEU A 15 4.88 -18.41 -7.15
CA LEU A 15 4.80 -19.17 -8.40
C LEU A 15 5.60 -18.54 -9.54
N MET A 16 5.85 -17.24 -9.49
CA MET A 16 6.63 -16.50 -10.47
C MET A 16 8.06 -16.29 -9.98
N ASP A 17 8.90 -15.61 -10.78
CA ASP A 17 10.25 -15.19 -10.38
C ASP A 17 10.23 -14.00 -9.38
N ARG A 18 9.49 -14.18 -8.28
CA ARG A 18 9.41 -13.26 -7.13
C ARG A 18 9.18 -11.80 -7.55
N PRO A 19 8.13 -11.48 -8.33
CA PRO A 19 7.88 -10.15 -8.85
C PRO A 19 7.72 -9.10 -7.73
N LYS A 20 7.75 -7.82 -8.09
CA LYS A 20 7.36 -6.77 -7.16
C LYS A 20 5.84 -6.80 -6.98
N ILE A 21 5.38 -6.61 -5.75
CA ILE A 21 3.97 -6.41 -5.41
C ILE A 21 3.76 -4.91 -5.26
N VAL A 22 2.82 -4.35 -6.03
CA VAL A 22 2.44 -2.93 -5.94
C VAL A 22 1.08 -2.86 -5.24
N ILE A 23 1.03 -2.17 -4.10
CA ILE A 23 -0.21 -1.86 -3.39
C ILE A 23 -0.65 -0.47 -3.85
N SER A 24 -1.68 -0.43 -4.69
CA SER A 24 -2.34 0.81 -5.11
C SER A 24 -3.61 1.00 -4.28
N GLY A 25 -3.63 2.07 -3.47
CA GLY A 25 -4.70 2.34 -2.51
C GLY A 25 -4.33 3.46 -1.54
N GLY A 26 -4.95 4.62 -1.72
CA GLY A 26 -4.87 5.75 -0.79
C GLY A 26 -5.66 5.46 0.49
N SER A 27 -5.25 6.06 1.60
CA SER A 27 -6.09 6.06 2.80
C SER A 27 -7.39 6.76 2.47
N GLY A 28 -8.52 6.04 2.53
CA GLY A 28 -9.86 6.63 2.42
C GLY A 28 -10.18 7.64 3.52
N ASN A 29 -9.24 7.86 4.45
CA ASN A 29 -9.33 8.86 5.49
C ASN A 29 -7.92 9.41 5.82
N PRO A 30 -7.64 10.71 5.55
CA PRO A 30 -6.37 11.35 5.86
C PRO A 30 -6.14 11.58 7.37
N PHE A 31 -7.13 11.33 8.23
CA PHE A 31 -7.02 11.44 9.69
C PHE A 31 -6.62 10.12 10.38
N VAL A 32 -6.47 9.02 9.65
CA VAL A 32 -6.07 7.72 10.22
C VAL A 32 -4.56 7.58 10.13
N GLN A 33 -3.90 7.45 11.29
CA GLN A 33 -2.44 7.26 11.38
C GLN A 33 -1.95 5.98 10.68
N VAL A 34 -2.80 4.96 10.57
CA VAL A 34 -2.49 3.68 9.92
C VAL A 34 -3.31 3.52 8.65
N THR A 35 -2.65 3.56 7.49
CA THR A 35 -3.33 3.37 6.20
C THR A 35 -3.57 1.87 5.95
N GLU A 36 -4.66 1.52 5.25
CA GLU A 36 -4.91 0.12 4.83
C GLU A 36 -3.71 -0.46 4.07
N SER A 37 -3.05 0.37 3.25
CA SER A 37 -1.84 0.01 2.53
C SER A 37 -0.62 -0.27 3.42
N ALA A 38 -0.53 0.35 4.61
CA ALA A 38 0.51 0.04 5.59
C ALA A 38 0.26 -1.33 6.23
N LEU A 39 -0.99 -1.61 6.63
CA LEU A 39 -1.38 -2.92 7.18
C LEU A 39 -1.20 -4.05 6.16
N MET A 40 -1.57 -3.81 4.90
CA MET A 40 -1.33 -4.78 3.82
C MET A 40 0.16 -5.07 3.63
N ARG A 41 1.02 -4.06 3.72
CA ARG A 41 2.48 -4.25 3.63
C ARG A 41 3.01 -5.09 4.79
N GLU A 42 2.57 -4.81 6.01
CA GLU A 42 2.97 -5.58 7.19
C GLU A 42 2.56 -7.05 7.04
N LEU A 43 1.30 -7.31 6.69
CA LEU A 43 0.82 -8.67 6.45
C LEU A 43 1.58 -9.40 5.34
N LEU A 44 1.96 -8.73 4.25
CA LEU A 44 2.81 -9.34 3.22
C LEU A 44 4.20 -9.70 3.76
N GLN A 45 4.77 -8.90 4.66
CA GLN A 45 6.06 -9.20 5.28
C GLN A 45 5.96 -10.41 6.22
N ASP A 46 4.89 -10.49 7.00
CA ASP A 46 4.60 -11.65 7.88
C ASP A 46 4.43 -12.93 7.06
N LEU A 47 3.88 -12.81 5.85
CA LEU A 47 3.75 -13.91 4.89
C LEU A 47 5.05 -14.21 4.12
N GLY A 48 6.18 -13.61 4.49
CA GLY A 48 7.51 -13.93 3.96
C GLY A 48 7.92 -13.15 2.71
N ILE A 49 7.18 -12.10 2.33
CA ILE A 49 7.55 -11.24 1.20
C ILE A 49 8.58 -10.20 1.68
N PRO A 50 9.79 -10.16 1.10
CA PRO A 50 10.79 -9.17 1.49
C PRO A 50 10.28 -7.75 1.24
N GLY A 51 10.46 -6.84 2.20
CA GLY A 51 10.00 -5.45 2.07
C GLY A 51 10.48 -4.73 0.81
N LYS A 52 11.67 -5.08 0.29
CA LYS A 52 12.22 -4.56 -0.99
C LYS A 52 11.41 -4.95 -2.23
N ARG A 53 10.55 -5.96 -2.15
CA ARG A 53 9.65 -6.41 -3.22
C ARG A 53 8.26 -5.78 -3.09
N ILE A 54 7.97 -5.03 -2.04
CA ILE A 54 6.67 -4.39 -1.81
C ILE A 54 6.80 -2.90 -2.10
N VAL A 55 6.00 -2.40 -3.03
CA VAL A 55 5.90 -0.98 -3.38
C VAL A 55 4.51 -0.51 -2.97
N ILE A 56 4.43 0.54 -2.16
CA ILE A 56 3.17 1.23 -1.90
C ILE A 56 3.14 2.42 -2.84
N GLU A 57 2.11 2.50 -3.69
CA GLU A 57 1.93 3.65 -4.57
C GLU A 57 1.49 4.87 -3.74
N GLY A 58 2.47 5.66 -3.31
CA GLY A 58 2.30 6.79 -2.42
C GLY A 58 2.17 8.12 -3.16
N LYS A 59 1.06 8.33 -3.87
CA LYS A 59 0.61 9.68 -4.28
C LYS A 59 -0.76 10.08 -3.70
N SER A 60 -1.30 9.30 -2.78
CA SER A 60 -2.53 9.65 -2.05
C SER A 60 -2.31 9.73 -0.55
N ARG A 61 -1.19 10.32 -0.12
CA ARG A 61 -0.92 10.63 1.30
C ARG A 61 -1.24 12.08 1.69
N ASN A 62 -1.72 12.93 0.77
CA ASN A 62 -1.63 14.38 0.99
C ASN A 62 -2.80 15.20 0.38
N THR A 63 -4.06 14.95 0.76
CA THR A 63 -5.07 16.04 0.68
C THR A 63 -4.63 17.25 1.52
N PHE A 64 -3.83 17.01 2.56
CA PHE A 64 -3.27 18.03 3.45
C PHE A 64 -2.23 18.95 2.79
N GLU A 65 -1.36 18.46 1.90
CA GLU A 65 -0.47 19.35 1.14
C GLU A 65 -1.24 20.14 0.08
N ASN A 66 -2.33 19.59 -0.45
CA ASN A 66 -3.22 20.33 -1.34
C ASN A 66 -3.93 21.49 -0.60
N ALA A 67 -4.31 21.30 0.67
CA ALA A 67 -4.90 22.35 1.49
C ALA A 67 -3.89 23.45 1.89
N LYS A 68 -2.63 23.09 2.14
CA LYS A 68 -1.57 24.07 2.43
C LYS A 68 -1.16 24.89 1.21
N ALA A 69 -1.29 24.33 0.01
CA ALA A 69 -1.12 25.07 -1.25
C ALA A 69 -2.28 26.06 -1.54
N ILE A 70 -3.48 25.82 -1.00
CA ILE A 70 -4.64 26.71 -1.17
C ILE A 70 -4.63 27.90 -0.17
N GLN A 71 -3.80 27.85 0.88
CA GLN A 71 -3.69 28.95 1.86
C GLN A 71 -2.63 30.02 1.49
N GLN A 72 -1.99 29.90 0.33
CA GLN A 72 -1.06 30.91 -0.21
C GLN A 72 -1.61 31.64 -1.45
N LEU A 73 -2.93 31.61 -1.65
CA LEU A 73 -3.68 32.54 -2.52
C LEU A 73 -4.52 33.48 -1.66
#